data_AF-A0A1I0NWU7-F1
#
_entry.id   AF-A0A1I0NWU7-F1
#
_cell.length_a   1.000
_cell.length_b   1.000
_cell.length_c   1.000
_cell.angle_alpha   90.00
_cell.angle_beta   90.00
_cell.angle_gamma   90.00
#
_symmetry.space_group_name_H-M   'P 1'
#
loop_
_entity.id
_entity.type
_entity.pdbx_description
1 polymer ?
#
loop_
_entity_poly.entity_id
_entity_poly.type
_entity_poly.pdbx_seq_one_letter_code
_entity_poly.pdbx_strand_id
1 'polypeptide(L)'
;MDAKRSAVHAGKYFLLTTLLGVVALALVGYGAVLAEPALADGLTTGERVSEAVPGLALAAVGVAVYRFGESWALYATLTDAHEEALSDTYDTERVKADIVSVLDDRLADMQNDLQSVNRELRKFKEDDVFDFGDSDN
;
A
#
# COMPACT_ATOMS: atom_id res chain seq x y z
N MET A 1 7.77 -6.92 8.50
CA MET A 1 6.80 -5.81 8.67
C MET A 1 7.08 -5.15 10.00
N ASP A 2 7.27 -3.84 9.99
CA ASP A 2 7.62 -3.04 11.16
C ASP A 2 6.37 -2.84 12.05
N ALA A 3 6.33 -3.47 13.23
CA ALA A 3 5.12 -3.57 14.08
C ALA A 3 4.55 -2.20 14.49
N LYS A 4 5.41 -1.18 14.53
CA LYS A 4 5.02 0.20 14.82
C LYS A 4 4.21 0.82 13.69
N ARG A 5 4.46 0.41 12.44
CA ARG A 5 3.81 0.92 11.23
C ARG A 5 2.42 0.29 11.04
N SER A 6 2.28 -1.01 11.26
CA SER A 6 0.96 -1.67 11.22
C SER A 6 0.00 -1.14 12.29
N ALA A 7 0.53 -0.78 13.47
CA ALA A 7 -0.26 -0.19 14.55
C ALA A 7 -0.86 1.18 14.19
N VAL A 8 -0.19 1.97 13.34
CA VAL A 8 -0.72 3.28 12.89
C VAL A 8 -1.92 3.11 11.97
N HIS A 9 -1.85 2.20 10.99
CA HIS A 9 -2.99 1.94 10.09
C HIS A 9 -4.16 1.29 10.83
N ALA A 10 -3.88 0.35 11.74
CA ALA A 10 -4.89 -0.24 12.61
C ALA A 10 -5.55 0.83 13.53
N GLY A 11 -4.75 1.77 14.05
CA GLY A 11 -5.23 2.89 14.84
C GLY A 11 -6.14 3.84 14.04
N LYS A 12 -5.76 4.19 12.80
CA LYS A 12 -6.59 5.00 11.90
C LYS A 12 -7.93 4.31 11.59
N TYR A 13 -7.90 3.01 11.30
CA TYR A 13 -9.11 2.21 11.08
C TYR A 13 -10.02 2.21 12.32
N PHE A 14 -9.44 1.96 13.50
CA PHE A 14 -10.19 1.96 14.76
C PHE A 14 -10.81 3.32 15.07
N LEU A 15 -10.09 4.42 14.84
CA LEU A 15 -10.62 5.77 15.06
C LEU A 15 -11.76 6.12 14.10
N LEU A 16 -11.63 5.78 12.81
CA LEU A 16 -12.70 6.01 11.84
C LEU A 16 -13.95 5.20 12.14
N THR A 17 -13.78 3.91 12.43
CA THR A 17 -14.90 3.01 12.75
C THR A 17 -15.59 3.39 14.05
N THR A 18 -14.85 3.77 15.09
CA THR A 18 -15.43 4.25 16.36
C THR A 18 -16.19 5.56 16.18
N LEU A 19 -15.65 6.53 15.41
CA LEU A 19 -16.35 7.78 15.14
C LEU A 19 -17.67 7.54 14.38
N LEU A 20 -17.64 6.72 13.34
CA LEU A 20 -18.84 6.31 12.60
C LEU A 20 -19.83 5.55 13.48
N GLY A 21 -19.34 4.70 14.39
CA GLY A 21 -20.13 4.02 15.40
C GLY A 21 -20.85 4.99 16.34
N VAL A 22 -20.16 6.01 16.82
CA VAL A 22 -20.75 7.05 17.68
C VAL A 22 -21.83 7.83 16.92
N VAL A 23 -21.56 8.24 15.68
CA VAL A 23 -22.54 8.95 14.84
C VAL A 23 -23.77 8.09 14.58
N ALA A 24 -23.58 6.81 14.25
CA ALA A 24 -24.67 5.88 14.03
C ALA A 24 -25.51 5.65 15.30
N LEU A 25 -24.85 5.49 16.45
CA LEU A 25 -25.54 5.37 17.75
C LEU A 25 -26.33 6.64 18.07
N ALA A 26 -25.79 7.82 17.80
CA ALA A 26 -26.49 9.08 18.01
C ALA A 26 -27.75 9.17 17.12
N LEU A 27 -27.65 8.76 15.85
CA LEU A 27 -28.78 8.71 14.93
C LEU A 27 -29.83 7.69 15.40
N VAL A 28 -29.43 6.47 15.74
CA VAL A 28 -30.35 5.44 16.24
C VAL A 28 -31.03 5.87 17.53
N GLY A 29 -30.28 6.44 18.47
CA GLY A 29 -30.82 6.96 19.73
C GLY A 29 -31.80 8.11 19.51
N TYR A 30 -31.47 9.05 18.64
CA TYR A 30 -32.39 10.14 18.28
C TYR A 30 -33.65 9.63 17.58
N GLY A 31 -33.52 8.66 16.68
CA GLY A 31 -34.65 8.00 16.02
C GLY A 31 -35.56 7.27 17.01
N ALA A 32 -34.98 6.64 18.04
CA ALA A 32 -35.73 5.97 19.09
C ALA A 32 -36.53 6.96 19.95
N VAL A 33 -35.95 8.10 20.34
CA VAL A 33 -36.66 9.18 21.06
C VAL A 33 -37.82 9.73 20.23
N LEU A 34 -37.61 9.87 18.92
CA LEU A 34 -38.63 10.39 18.01
C LEU A 34 -39.79 9.40 17.82
N ALA A 35 -39.51 8.10 17.87
CA ALA A 35 -40.52 7.03 17.78
C ALA A 35 -41.12 6.62 19.15
N GLU A 36 -40.56 7.09 20.26
CA GLU A 36 -40.94 6.73 21.64
C GLU A 36 -42.45 6.85 21.92
N PRO A 37 -43.15 7.97 21.63
CA PRO A 37 -44.57 8.09 21.97
C PRO A 37 -45.45 7.05 21.24
N ALA A 38 -45.10 6.73 19.99
CA ALA A 38 -45.82 5.72 19.21
C ALA A 38 -45.50 4.28 19.66
N LEU A 39 -44.28 4.03 20.15
CA LEU A 39 -43.85 2.72 20.67
C LEU A 39 -44.38 2.44 22.07
N ALA A 40 -44.45 3.46 22.93
CA ALA A 40 -44.92 3.36 24.31
C ALA A 40 -46.43 3.02 24.38
N ASP A 41 -47.24 3.61 23.49
CA ASP A 41 -48.68 3.35 23.38
C ASP A 41 -49.01 2.05 22.62
N GLY A 42 -48.01 1.44 21.97
CA GLY A 42 -48.14 0.22 21.18
C GLY A 42 -48.60 0.47 19.73
N LEU A 43 -48.00 -0.28 18.80
CA LEU A 43 -48.24 -0.16 17.35
C LEU A 43 -49.50 -0.90 16.89
N THR A 44 -50.63 -0.66 17.56
CA THR A 44 -51.89 -1.40 17.36
C THR A 44 -52.74 -0.85 16.22
N THR A 45 -52.48 0.39 15.79
CA THR A 45 -53.26 1.10 14.77
C THR A 45 -52.35 1.68 13.68
N GLY A 46 -52.82 1.74 12.42
CA GLY A 46 -52.03 2.25 11.29
C GLY A 46 -51.55 3.70 11.46
N GLU A 47 -52.32 4.54 12.15
CA GLU A 47 -51.96 5.93 12.44
C GLU A 47 -50.74 6.02 13.37
N ARG A 48 -50.65 5.15 14.38
CA ARG A 48 -49.48 5.05 15.28
C ARG A 48 -48.25 4.47 14.59
N VAL A 49 -48.44 3.54 13.66
CA VAL A 49 -47.34 3.07 12.81
C VAL A 49 -46.77 4.23 12.00
N SER A 50 -47.64 5.06 11.39
CA SER A 50 -47.21 6.20 10.58
C SER A 50 -46.43 7.25 11.39
N GLU A 51 -46.76 7.42 12.67
CA GLU A 51 -46.07 8.32 13.60
C GLU A 51 -44.67 7.80 13.98
N ALA A 52 -44.47 6.48 14.04
CA ALA A 52 -43.16 5.86 14.31
C ALA A 52 -42.23 5.80 13.09
N VAL A 53 -42.78 5.86 11.86
CA VAL A 53 -42.01 5.78 10.60
C VAL A 53 -40.81 6.72 10.55
N PRO A 54 -40.90 8.03 10.84
CA PRO A 54 -39.75 8.94 10.75
C PRO A 54 -38.62 8.56 11.71
N GLY A 55 -38.94 8.14 12.94
CA GLY A 55 -37.93 7.69 13.91
C GLY A 55 -37.27 6.38 13.50
N LEU A 56 -38.06 5.42 13.01
CA LEU A 56 -37.54 4.14 12.48
C LEU A 56 -36.69 4.33 11.23
N ALA A 57 -37.09 5.23 10.33
CA ALA A 57 -36.33 5.57 9.13
C ALA A 57 -34.98 6.19 9.51
N LEU A 58 -34.95 7.08 10.49
CA LEU A 58 -33.72 7.72 10.96
C LEU A 58 -32.79 6.71 11.66
N ALA A 59 -33.35 5.77 12.42
CA ALA A 59 -32.58 4.65 12.97
C ALA A 59 -32.01 3.74 11.87
N ALA A 60 -32.80 3.43 10.83
CA ALA A 60 -32.33 2.64 9.69
C ALA A 60 -31.19 3.36 8.93
N VAL A 61 -31.29 4.68 8.76
CA VAL A 61 -30.22 5.51 8.20
C VAL A 61 -28.96 5.44 9.07
N GLY A 62 -29.09 5.52 10.39
CA GLY A 62 -27.95 5.36 11.31
C GLY A 62 -27.23 4.02 11.13
N VAL A 63 -27.98 2.93 11.02
CA VAL A 63 -27.42 1.59 10.76
C VAL A 63 -26.76 1.52 9.38
N ALA A 64 -27.37 2.12 8.35
CA ALA A 64 -26.79 2.17 7.02
C ALA A 64 -25.45 2.94 7.03
N VAL A 65 -25.42 4.13 7.63
CA VAL A 65 -24.19 4.94 7.77
C VAL A 65 -23.09 4.15 8.49
N TYR A 66 -23.44 3.39 9.54
CA TYR A 66 -22.47 2.52 10.21
C TYR A 66 -21.90 1.45 9.28
N ARG A 67 -22.78 0.69 8.61
CA ARG A 67 -22.37 -0.44 7.77
C ARG A 67 -21.57 -0.01 6.54
N PHE A 68 -21.98 1.08 5.89
CA PHE A 68 -21.24 1.66 4.76
C PHE A 68 -19.97 2.37 5.20
N GLY A 69 -20.00 3.02 6.36
CA GLY A 69 -18.83 3.66 6.93
C GLY A 69 -17.74 2.66 7.32
N GLU A 70 -18.12 1.53 7.92
CA GLU A 70 -17.19 0.46 8.31
C GLU A 70 -16.49 -0.15 7.08
N SER A 71 -17.24 -0.43 6.02
CA SER A 71 -16.67 -0.99 4.77
C SER A 71 -15.79 0.03 4.05
N TRP A 72 -16.18 1.31 4.04
CA TRP A 72 -15.36 2.39 3.48
C TRP A 72 -14.08 2.60 4.28
N ALA A 73 -14.15 2.62 5.62
CA ALA A 73 -12.99 2.75 6.49
C ALA A 73 -12.00 1.59 6.29
N LEU A 74 -12.52 0.37 6.09
CA LEU A 74 -11.71 -0.81 5.77
C LEU A 74 -11.02 -0.63 4.41
N TYR A 75 -11.77 -0.22 3.39
CA TYR A 75 -11.24 0.00 2.05
C TYR A 75 -10.15 1.09 2.04
N ALA A 76 -10.42 2.25 2.64
CA ALA A 76 -9.47 3.36 2.68
C ALA A 76 -8.18 2.97 3.39
N THR A 77 -8.27 2.25 4.50
CA THR A 77 -7.09 1.86 5.29
C THR A 77 -6.28 0.73 4.65
N LEU A 78 -6.93 -0.20 3.94
CA LEU A 78 -6.25 -1.22 3.15
C LEU A 78 -5.58 -0.63 1.90
N THR A 79 -6.25 0.28 1.21
CA THR A 79 -5.70 0.96 0.03
C THR A 79 -4.47 1.79 0.40
N ASP A 80 -4.54 2.60 1.48
CA ASP A 80 -3.38 3.34 2.00
C ASP A 80 -2.20 2.40 2.30
N ALA A 81 -2.48 1.26 2.96
CA ALA A 81 -1.42 0.31 3.30
C ALA A 81 -0.82 -0.40 2.07
N HIS A 82 -1.61 -0.62 1.02
CA HIS A 82 -1.12 -1.17 -0.25
C HIS A 82 -0.34 -0.16 -1.07
N GLU A 83 -0.78 1.09 -1.13
CA GLU A 83 -0.09 2.18 -1.84
C GLU A 83 1.30 2.43 -1.23
N GLU A 84 1.40 2.44 0.10
CA GLU A 84 2.67 2.54 0.82
C GLU A 84 3.60 1.33 0.54
N ALA A 85 3.06 0.12 0.53
CA ALA A 85 3.84 -1.10 0.23
C ALA A 85 4.31 -1.15 -1.24
N LEU A 86 3.49 -0.65 -2.15
CA LEU A 86 3.83 -0.49 -3.56
C LEU A 86 4.89 0.60 -3.76
N SER A 87 4.80 1.72 -3.05
CA SER A 87 5.82 2.78 -3.03
C SER A 87 7.19 2.24 -2.61
N ASP A 88 7.24 1.38 -1.59
CA ASP A 88 8.50 0.79 -1.10
C ASP A 88 9.10 -0.21 -2.11
N THR A 89 8.24 -0.89 -2.89
CA THR A 89 8.67 -1.86 -3.92
C THR A 89 9.06 -1.18 -5.24
N TYR A 90 8.43 -0.05 -5.57
CA TYR A 90 8.71 0.77 -6.76
C TYR A 90 9.61 1.97 -6.43
N ASP A 91 10.46 1.86 -5.41
CA ASP A 91 11.46 2.86 -5.12
C ASP A 91 12.48 2.91 -6.27
N THR A 92 12.26 3.87 -7.17
CA THR A 92 13.06 4.08 -8.37
C THR A 92 14.50 4.45 -8.01
N GLU A 93 14.74 5.03 -6.82
CA GLU A 93 16.08 5.34 -6.33
C GLU A 93 16.85 4.07 -5.95
N ARG A 94 16.18 3.11 -5.29
CA ARG A 94 16.77 1.80 -4.94
C ARG A 94 17.14 1.01 -6.18
N VAL A 95 16.22 0.90 -7.14
CA VAL A 95 16.45 0.17 -8.40
C VAL A 95 17.55 0.83 -9.23
N LYS A 96 17.59 2.17 -9.26
CA LYS A 96 18.66 2.90 -9.93
C LYS A 96 20.01 2.67 -9.26
N ALA A 97 20.07 2.64 -7.93
CA ALA A 97 21.30 2.36 -7.20
C ALA A 97 21.81 0.93 -7.46
N ASP A 98 20.92 -0.08 -7.45
CA ASP A 98 21.29 -1.46 -7.79
C ASP A 98 21.73 -1.61 -9.26
N ILE A 99 21.07 -0.92 -10.20
CA ILE A 99 21.48 -0.96 -11.60
C ILE A 99 22.84 -0.28 -11.79
N VAL A 100 23.07 0.86 -11.13
CA VAL A 100 24.34 1.59 -11.20
C VAL A 100 25.47 0.78 -10.57
N SER A 101 25.26 0.11 -9.44
CA SER A 101 26.29 -0.73 -8.83
C SER A 101 26.66 -1.92 -9.72
N VAL A 102 25.68 -2.60 -10.31
CA VAL A 102 25.92 -3.71 -11.26
C VAL A 102 26.63 -3.22 -12.54
N LEU A 103 26.30 -2.02 -13.02
CA LEU A 103 26.98 -1.42 -14.17
C LEU A 103 28.44 -1.08 -13.85
N ASP A 104 28.71 -0.55 -12.64
CA ASP A 104 30.06 -0.20 -12.21
C ASP A 104 30.93 -1.45 -12.03
N ASP A 105 30.39 -2.50 -11.40
CA ASP A 105 31.07 -3.80 -11.29
C ASP A 105 31.42 -4.38 -12.67
N ARG A 106 30.49 -4.34 -13.63
CA ARG A 106 30.75 -4.79 -15.00
C ARG A 106 31.75 -3.93 -15.75
N LEU A 107 31.75 -2.61 -15.52
CA LEU A 107 32.73 -1.71 -16.11
C LEU A 107 34.13 -1.94 -15.54
N ALA A 108 34.23 -2.23 -14.24
CA ALA A 108 35.49 -2.59 -13.59
C ALA A 108 36.04 -3.92 -14.14
N ASP A 109 35.18 -4.93 -14.30
CA ASP A 109 35.58 -6.21 -14.90
C ASP A 109 36.02 -6.06 -16.36
N MET A 110 35.30 -5.29 -17.19
CA MET A 110 35.72 -5.02 -18.58
C MET A 110 37.05 -4.28 -18.66
N GLN A 111 37.36 -3.39 -17.71
CA GLN A 111 38.66 -2.72 -17.66
C GLN A 111 39.79 -3.70 -17.35
N ASN A 112 39.57 -4.65 -16.43
CA ASN A 112 40.54 -5.69 -16.11
C ASN A 112 40.77 -6.63 -17.31
N ASP A 113 39.71 -7.03 -18.00
CA ASP A 113 39.80 -7.88 -19.19
C ASP A 113 40.54 -7.17 -20.33
N LEU A 114 40.25 -5.89 -20.60
CA LEU A 114 40.97 -5.11 -21.61
C LEU A 114 42.46 -4.95 -21.29
N GLN A 115 42.82 -4.76 -20.01
CA GLN A 115 44.22 -4.72 -19.60
C GLN A 115 44.91 -6.07 -19.77
N SER A 116 44.23 -7.17 -19.46
CA SER A 116 44.73 -8.53 -19.66
C SER A 116 44.97 -8.81 -21.14
N VAL A 117 43.97 -8.55 -21.99
CA VAL A 117 44.05 -8.73 -23.45
C VAL A 117 45.14 -7.86 -24.06
N ASN A 118 45.25 -6.59 -23.65
CA ASN A 118 46.32 -5.71 -24.14
C ASN A 118 47.72 -6.26 -23.79
N ARG A 119 47.88 -6.78 -22.56
CA ARG A 119 49.14 -7.39 -22.11
C ARG A 119 49.44 -8.69 -22.85
N GLU A 120 48.43 -9.49 -23.15
CA GLU A 120 48.56 -10.73 -23.92
C GLU A 120 48.87 -10.46 -25.40
N LEU A 121 48.20 -9.49 -26.03
CA LEU A 121 48.51 -9.01 -27.39
C LEU A 121 49.93 -8.47 -27.50
N ARG A 122 50.41 -7.76 -26.47
CA ARG A 122 51.78 -7.25 -26.44
C ARG A 122 52.80 -8.39 -26.35
N LYS A 123 52.53 -9.43 -25.56
CA LYS A 123 53.36 -10.64 -25.49
C LYS A 123 53.36 -11.39 -26.82
N PHE A 124 52.18 -11.64 -27.42
CA PHE A 124 52.09 -12.28 -28.74
C PHE A 124 52.87 -11.51 -29.81
N LYS A 125 52.79 -10.17 -29.82
CA LYS A 125 53.55 -9.35 -30.77
C LYS A 125 55.05 -9.36 -30.52
N GLU A 126 55.48 -9.56 -29.27
CA GLU A 126 56.90 -9.67 -28.93
C GLU A 126 57.43 -11.06 -29.33
N ASP A 127 56.64 -12.13 -29.15
CA ASP A 127 56.97 -13.49 -29.56
C ASP A 127 57.02 -13.65 -31.10
N ASP A 128 56.08 -13.03 -31.85
CA ASP A 128 56.08 -13.05 -33.34
C ASP A 128 57.26 -12.27 -33.96
N VAL A 129 57.86 -11.33 -33.23
CA VAL A 129 59.02 -10.55 -33.72
C VAL A 129 60.34 -11.33 -33.58
N PHE A 130 60.37 -12.42 -32.82
CA PHE A 130 61.56 -13.25 -32.61
C PHE A 130 61.75 -14.39 -33.63
N ASP A 131 60.83 -14.63 -34.57
CA ASP A 131 60.89 -15.74 -35.56
C ASP A 131 61.08 -15.28 -37.03
N PHE A 132 61.76 -14.15 -37.26
CA PHE A 132 62.05 -13.64 -38.62
C PHE A 132 63.53 -13.40 -38.93
N GLY A 133 64.43 -14.22 -38.37
CA GLY A 133 65.82 -14.18 -38.83
C GLY A 133 66.78 -15.05 -38.04
N ASP A 134 66.73 -16.36 -38.24
CA ASP A 134 67.97 -17.15 -38.31
C ASP A 134 67.74 -18.49 -39.06
N SER A 135 67.59 -18.40 -40.38
CA SER A 135 67.67 -19.57 -41.25
C SER A 135 68.25 -19.17 -42.61
N ASP A 136 69.50 -18.71 -42.65
CA ASP A 136 70.32 -18.87 -43.86
C ASP A 136 71.82 -18.77 -43.58
N ASN A 137 72.54 -19.79 -44.08
CA ASN A 137 73.99 -20.09 -44.07
C ASN A 137 74.66 -20.69 -42.83
#